data_AF-A0A7Y5K0P6-F1
#
_entry.id   AF-A0A7Y5K0P6-F1
#
_cell.length_a   1.000
_cell.length_b   1.000
_cell.length_c   1.000
_cell.angle_alpha   90.00
_cell.angle_beta   90.00
_cell.angle_gamma   90.00
#
_symmetry.space_group_name_H-M   'P 1'
#
loop_
_entity.id
_entity.type
_entity.pdbx_description
1 polymer ?
#
loop_
_entity_poly.entity_id
_entity_poly.type
_entity_poly.pdbx_seq_one_letter_code
_entity_poly.pdbx_strand_id
1 'polypeptide(L)'
;MSTPRFAGARVPPVESLPWPASVRAEARSPLALLYVQSGCGHCSRAAQIFDSVFAVSSTRAIVATNEGPQSADAYRAKLGLRLPIASDSGGALIRALGTRAVPTLVLFHADGSRQLVVGFTDEVPYRTLLESFVR
;
A
#
# COMPACT_ATOMS: atom_id res chain seq x y z
N MET A 1 23.73 -3.75 -4.07
CA MET A 1 22.41 -3.69 -4.74
C MET A 1 21.46 -4.59 -3.95
N SER A 2 20.68 -4.03 -3.04
CA SER A 2 19.70 -4.81 -2.27
C SER A 2 18.51 -5.12 -3.19
N THR A 3 18.47 -6.36 -3.68
CA THR A 3 17.34 -6.86 -4.45
C THR A 3 16.07 -6.71 -3.61
N PRO A 4 14.96 -6.16 -4.17
CA PRO A 4 13.65 -6.27 -3.52
C PRO A 4 13.45 -7.73 -3.16
N ARG A 5 13.25 -8.04 -1.87
CA ARG A 5 12.83 -9.39 -1.49
C ARG A 5 11.42 -9.55 -2.04
N PHE A 6 11.30 -10.14 -3.23
CA PHE A 6 10.09 -10.80 -3.67
C PHE A 6 9.86 -11.94 -2.67
N ALA A 7 9.22 -11.62 -1.56
CA ALA A 7 8.74 -12.65 -0.67
C ALA A 7 7.66 -13.38 -1.47
N GLY A 8 8.03 -14.47 -2.14
CA GLY A 8 7.13 -15.47 -2.72
C GLY A 8 6.22 -16.14 -1.68
N ALA A 9 6.04 -15.53 -0.51
CA ALA A 9 4.97 -15.81 0.40
C ALA A 9 3.67 -15.41 -0.31
N ARG A 10 2.96 -16.43 -0.80
CA ARG A 10 1.61 -16.45 -1.35
C ARG A 10 0.74 -15.25 -0.94
N VAL A 11 0.95 -14.08 -1.55
CA VAL A 11 0.03 -12.95 -1.40
C VAL A 11 -1.31 -13.46 -1.94
N PRO A 12 -2.38 -13.51 -1.13
CA PRO A 12 -3.67 -13.96 -1.62
C PRO A 12 -4.15 -13.11 -2.81
N PRO A 13 -5.00 -13.65 -3.70
CA PRO A 13 -5.68 -12.85 -4.70
C PRO A 13 -6.36 -11.63 -4.06
N VAL A 14 -6.39 -10.50 -4.78
CA VAL A 14 -6.92 -9.24 -4.26
C VAL A 14 -8.34 -9.42 -3.72
N GLU A 15 -9.17 -10.20 -4.38
CA GLU A 15 -10.57 -10.43 -4.02
C GLU A 15 -10.74 -11.27 -2.73
N SER A 16 -9.72 -12.01 -2.33
CA SER A 16 -9.75 -12.89 -1.14
C SER A 16 -9.28 -12.20 0.14
N LEU A 17 -8.73 -10.99 0.03
CA LEU A 17 -8.22 -10.26 1.18
C LEU A 17 -9.36 -9.65 2.00
N PRO A 18 -9.21 -9.54 3.34
CA PRO A 18 -10.23 -9.01 4.23
C PRO A 18 -10.25 -7.47 4.17
N TRP A 19 -10.71 -6.90 3.06
CA TRP A 19 -10.73 -5.46 2.85
C TRP A 19 -11.65 -4.73 3.83
N PRO A 20 -11.21 -3.56 4.38
CA PRO A 20 -12.10 -2.63 5.04
C PRO A 20 -13.28 -2.28 4.12
N ALA A 21 -14.48 -2.17 4.71
CA ALA A 21 -15.71 -1.90 3.96
C ALA A 21 -15.60 -0.62 3.10
N SER A 22 -14.84 0.38 3.58
CA SER A 22 -14.64 1.66 2.90
C SER A 22 -13.88 1.58 1.58
N VAL A 23 -13.16 0.50 1.30
CA VAL A 23 -12.35 0.33 0.07
C VAL A 23 -12.59 -0.99 -0.65
N ARG A 24 -13.66 -1.70 -0.28
CA ARG A 24 -13.96 -3.03 -0.84
C ARG A 24 -14.36 -2.97 -2.31
N ALA A 25 -14.98 -1.89 -2.76
CA ALA A 25 -15.42 -1.75 -4.15
C ALA A 25 -14.23 -1.55 -5.12
N GLU A 26 -13.14 -1.00 -4.61
CA GLU A 26 -11.89 -0.69 -5.31
C GLU A 26 -10.93 -1.88 -5.38
N ALA A 27 -11.15 -2.88 -4.54
CA ALA A 27 -10.30 -4.05 -4.33
C ALA A 27 -10.32 -5.06 -5.49
N ARG A 28 -9.85 -4.63 -6.67
CA ARG A 28 -9.75 -5.44 -7.89
C ARG A 28 -8.53 -5.06 -8.72
N SER A 29 -7.92 -6.05 -9.37
CA SER A 29 -6.76 -5.83 -10.22
C SER A 29 -7.07 -4.94 -11.44
N PRO A 30 -6.12 -4.12 -11.92
CA PRO A 30 -4.86 -3.78 -11.25
C PRO A 30 -5.12 -2.85 -10.04
N LEU A 31 -4.35 -3.08 -8.96
CA LEU A 31 -4.43 -2.34 -7.71
C LEU A 31 -3.04 -2.23 -7.06
N ALA A 32 -2.69 -1.04 -6.58
CA ALA A 32 -1.57 -0.87 -5.66
C ALA A 32 -2.08 -0.69 -4.23
N LEU A 33 -1.53 -1.44 -3.28
CA LEU A 33 -1.81 -1.31 -1.85
C LEU A 33 -0.53 -0.88 -1.13
N LEU A 34 -0.61 0.18 -0.34
CA LEU A 34 0.44 0.58 0.58
C LEU A 34 -0.07 0.56 2.02
N TYR A 35 0.53 -0.27 2.86
CA TYR A 35 0.23 -0.38 4.28
C TYR A 35 1.25 0.40 5.12
N VAL A 36 0.77 1.30 5.98
CA VAL A 36 1.56 2.28 6.75
C VAL A 36 1.08 2.41 8.18
N GLN A 37 1.86 3.15 8.99
CA GLN A 37 1.50 3.58 10.34
C GLN A 37 1.97 5.03 10.56
N SER A 38 1.18 5.84 11.26
CA SER A 38 1.44 7.28 11.43
C SER A 38 2.71 7.61 12.21
N GLY A 39 3.13 6.71 13.12
CA GLY A 39 4.35 6.85 13.94
C GLY A 39 5.65 6.43 13.26
N CYS A 40 5.62 6.08 11.97
CA CYS A 40 6.75 5.52 11.23
C CYS A 40 7.29 6.54 10.19
N GLY A 41 8.54 6.99 10.38
CA GLY A 41 9.19 7.97 9.49
C GLY A 41 9.30 7.50 8.04
N HIS A 42 9.76 6.27 7.84
CA HIS A 42 9.86 5.63 6.52
C HIS A 42 8.48 5.49 5.84
N CYS A 43 7.42 5.26 6.62
CA CYS A 43 6.07 5.14 6.11
C CYS A 43 5.56 6.46 5.55
N SER A 44 5.89 7.58 6.20
CA SER A 44 5.49 8.91 5.74
C SER A 44 6.12 9.23 4.38
N ARG A 45 7.40 8.90 4.21
CA ARG A 45 8.07 9.13 2.93
C ARG A 45 7.54 8.23 1.81
N ALA A 46 7.34 6.94 2.10
CA ALA A 46 6.76 6.00 1.16
C ALA A 46 5.34 6.42 0.73
N ALA A 47 4.50 6.88 1.67
CA ALA A 47 3.14 7.34 1.40
C ALA A 47 3.10 8.58 0.52
N GLN A 48 3.99 9.55 0.73
CA GLN A 48 4.07 10.74 -0.13
C GLN A 48 4.49 10.40 -1.56
N ILE A 49 5.48 9.52 -1.74
CA ILE A 49 5.92 9.08 -3.07
C ILE A 49 4.79 8.31 -3.75
N PHE A 50 4.15 7.39 -3.03
CA PHE A 50 3.01 6.62 -3.50
C PHE A 50 1.85 7.53 -3.95
N ASP A 51 1.45 8.48 -3.11
CA ASP A 51 0.41 9.46 -3.46
C ASP A 51 0.80 10.29 -4.69
N SER A 52 2.06 10.75 -4.78
CA SER A 52 2.52 11.56 -5.92
C SER A 52 2.34 10.84 -7.26
N VAL A 53 2.56 9.52 -7.29
CA VAL A 53 2.42 8.68 -8.49
C VAL A 53 0.96 8.33 -8.76
N PHE A 54 0.26 7.82 -7.75
CA PHE A 54 -1.05 7.20 -8.00
C PHE A 54 -2.22 8.18 -8.06
N ALA A 55 -2.19 9.31 -7.33
CA ALA A 55 -3.31 10.25 -7.35
C ALA A 55 -3.44 11.06 -8.64
N VAL A 56 -2.48 10.94 -9.57
CA VAL A 56 -2.62 11.44 -10.96
C VAL A 56 -2.76 10.32 -11.99
N SER A 57 -2.73 9.06 -11.55
CA SER A 57 -2.87 7.90 -12.42
C SER A 57 -4.32 7.43 -12.48
N SER A 58 -4.68 6.66 -13.50
CA SER A 58 -5.95 5.92 -13.56
C SER A 58 -5.90 4.58 -12.81
N THR A 59 -4.74 4.21 -12.25
CA THR A 59 -4.54 2.95 -11.54
C THR A 59 -5.12 3.04 -10.14
N ARG A 60 -5.84 2.00 -9.71
CA ARG A 60 -6.42 1.96 -8.37
C ARG A 60 -5.31 1.90 -7.34
N ALA A 61 -5.46 2.69 -6.30
CA ALA A 61 -4.49 2.78 -5.23
C ALA A 61 -5.19 2.91 -3.88
N ILE A 62 -4.78 2.10 -2.92
CA ILE A 62 -5.28 2.12 -1.55
C ILE A 62 -4.09 2.31 -0.61
N VAL A 63 -4.19 3.30 0.26
CA VAL A 63 -3.33 3.40 1.45
C VAL A 63 -4.12 2.83 2.63
N ALA A 64 -3.52 1.99 3.46
CA ALA A 64 -4.16 1.40 4.63
C ALA A 64 -3.30 1.53 5.88
N THR A 65 -3.94 1.61 7.04
CA THR A 65 -3.28 1.60 8.36
C THR A 65 -4.06 0.71 9.33
N ASN A 66 -3.40 0.15 10.35
CA ASN A 66 -4.11 -0.53 11.44
C ASN A 66 -4.67 0.43 12.50
N GLU A 67 -4.56 1.73 12.27
CA GLU A 67 -5.07 2.77 13.15
C GLU A 67 -6.55 3.06 12.86
N GLY A 68 -7.26 3.63 13.84
CA GLY A 68 -8.66 4.00 13.69
C GLY A 68 -8.88 5.13 12.66
N PRO A 69 -10.13 5.33 12.17
CA PRO A 69 -10.42 6.29 11.10
C PRO A 69 -9.94 7.71 11.40
N GLN A 70 -10.11 8.20 12.64
CA GLN A 70 -9.66 9.53 13.03
C GLN A 70 -8.13 9.69 12.93
N SER A 71 -7.36 8.69 13.35
CA SER A 71 -5.90 8.69 13.24
C SER A 71 -5.45 8.59 11.78
N ALA A 72 -6.13 7.77 10.98
CA ALA A 72 -5.89 7.66 9.54
C ALA A 72 -6.11 9.01 8.83
N ASP A 73 -7.21 9.70 9.12
CA ASP A 73 -7.52 11.01 8.55
C ASP A 73 -6.54 12.10 9.02
N ALA A 74 -6.18 12.11 10.30
CA ALA A 74 -5.17 13.03 10.83
C ALA A 74 -3.81 12.81 10.15
N TYR A 75 -3.43 11.55 9.92
CA TYR A 75 -2.19 11.21 9.22
C TYR A 75 -2.22 11.64 7.74
N ARG A 76 -3.34 11.39 7.05
CA ARG A 76 -3.58 11.85 5.67
C ARG A 76 -3.43 13.37 5.57
N ALA A 77 -4.10 14.10 6.45
CA ALA A 77 -4.08 15.56 6.47
C ALA A 77 -2.68 16.11 6.77
N LYS A 78 -1.99 15.54 7.77
CA LYS A 78 -0.62 15.94 8.13
C LYS A 78 0.36 15.82 6.96
N LEU A 79 0.21 14.79 6.13
CA LEU A 79 1.08 14.55 4.98
C LEU A 79 0.60 15.21 3.69
N GLY A 80 -0.60 15.79 3.67
CA GLY A 80 -1.19 16.37 2.46
C GLY A 80 -1.51 15.34 1.38
N LEU A 81 -1.83 14.09 1.76
CA LEU A 81 -2.16 13.05 0.78
C LEU A 81 -3.52 13.30 0.15
N ARG A 82 -3.60 13.05 -1.16
CA ARG A 82 -4.82 13.12 -1.97
C ARG A 82 -5.61 11.82 -1.89
N LEU A 83 -4.92 10.68 -1.82
CA LEU A 83 -5.54 9.38 -1.63
C LEU A 83 -6.10 9.24 -0.19
N PRO A 84 -7.31 8.67 -0.04
CA PRO A 84 -7.82 8.32 1.28
C PRO A 84 -6.98 7.21 1.93
N ILE A 85 -6.94 7.21 3.26
CA ILE A 85 -6.32 6.13 4.04
C ILE A 85 -7.43 5.28 4.64
N ALA A 86 -7.48 4.00 4.25
CA ALA A 86 -8.39 3.02 4.81
C ALA A 86 -7.95 2.60 6.21
N SER A 87 -8.90 2.53 7.14
CA SER A 87 -8.68 2.01 8.48
C SER A 87 -8.94 0.50 8.52
N ASP A 88 -7.88 -0.26 8.80
CA ASP A 88 -7.91 -1.68 9.15
C ASP A 88 -7.66 -1.82 10.67
N SER A 89 -8.51 -1.24 11.51
CA SER A 89 -8.34 -1.20 12.99
C SER A 89 -8.06 -2.56 13.64
N GLY A 90 -8.39 -3.67 12.96
CA GLY A 90 -8.10 -5.02 13.41
C GLY A 90 -6.79 -5.60 12.88
N GLY A 91 -6.11 -4.97 11.92
CA GLY A 91 -4.91 -5.47 11.24
C GLY A 91 -5.13 -6.73 10.42
N ALA A 92 -6.36 -7.01 10.00
CA ALA A 92 -6.69 -8.25 9.30
C ALA A 92 -6.06 -8.29 7.91
N LEU A 93 -6.01 -7.15 7.23
CA LEU A 93 -5.44 -7.03 5.88
C LEU A 93 -3.94 -7.30 5.91
N ILE A 94 -3.18 -6.61 6.78
CA ILE A 94 -1.72 -6.80 6.83
C ILE A 94 -1.33 -8.23 7.27
N ARG A 95 -2.10 -8.84 8.19
CA ARG A 95 -1.90 -10.24 8.57
C ARG A 95 -2.16 -11.20 7.43
N ALA A 96 -3.20 -10.96 6.61
CA ALA A 96 -3.51 -11.79 5.45
C ALA A 96 -2.41 -11.72 4.36
N LEU A 97 -1.64 -10.62 4.33
CA LEU A 97 -0.44 -10.48 3.50
C LEU A 97 0.77 -11.26 4.06
N GLY A 98 0.64 -11.91 5.22
CA GLY A 98 1.71 -12.70 5.83
C GLY A 98 2.81 -11.87 6.49
N THR A 99 2.56 -10.59 6.76
CA THR A 99 3.54 -9.69 7.39
C THR A 99 2.90 -8.83 8.48
N ARG A 100 3.74 -8.18 9.29
CA ARG A 100 3.38 -7.12 10.24
C ARG A 100 4.28 -5.90 10.11
N ALA A 101 5.27 -5.96 9.22
CA ALA A 101 6.24 -4.90 9.02
C ALA A 101 5.63 -3.80 8.15
N VAL A 102 6.01 -2.55 8.44
CA VAL A 102 5.60 -1.38 7.67
C VAL A 102 6.83 -0.52 7.32
N PRO A 103 6.80 0.23 6.20
CA PRO A 103 5.76 0.19 5.17
C PRO A 103 5.76 -1.15 4.41
N THR A 104 4.59 -1.58 3.93
CA THR A 104 4.46 -2.76 3.06
C THR A 104 3.70 -2.37 1.80
N LEU A 105 4.33 -2.54 0.63
CA LEU A 105 3.72 -2.30 -0.68
C LEU A 105 3.34 -3.63 -1.32
N VAL A 106 2.15 -3.69 -1.89
CA VAL A 106 1.69 -4.81 -2.73
C VAL A 106 1.18 -4.27 -4.05
N LEU A 107 1.68 -4.83 -5.15
CA LEU A 107 1.21 -4.54 -6.50
C LEU A 107 0.44 -5.77 -7.00
N PHE A 108 -0.85 -5.61 -7.26
CA PHE A 108 -1.72 -6.60 -7.88
C PHE A 108 -1.85 -6.26 -9.36
N HIS A 109 -1.28 -7.09 -10.23
CA HIS A 109 -1.24 -6.87 -11.67
C HIS A 109 -2.52 -7.36 -12.34
N ALA A 110 -2.83 -6.82 -13.53
CA ALA A 110 -4.01 -7.20 -14.29
C ALA A 110 -4.02 -8.69 -14.72
N ASP A 111 -2.84 -9.30 -14.87
CA ASP A 111 -2.65 -10.72 -15.20
C ASP A 111 -2.79 -11.67 -13.99
N GLY A 112 -3.08 -11.13 -12.80
CA GLY A 112 -3.19 -11.89 -11.55
C GLY A 112 -1.85 -12.18 -10.86
N SER A 113 -0.73 -11.70 -11.41
CA SER A 113 0.56 -11.71 -10.72
C SER A 113 0.58 -10.68 -9.58
N ARG A 114 1.42 -10.92 -8.57
CA ARG A 114 1.53 -10.08 -7.38
C ARG A 114 2.98 -9.84 -7.01
N GLN A 115 3.29 -8.63 -6.55
CA GLN A 115 4.60 -8.28 -6.00
C GLN A 115 4.43 -7.72 -4.60
N LEU A 116 5.19 -8.25 -3.64
CA LEU A 116 5.23 -7.78 -2.26
C LEU A 116 6.60 -7.17 -1.98
N VAL A 117 6.61 -5.94 -1.46
CA VAL A 117 7.81 -5.23 -1.03
C VAL A 117 7.61 -4.83 0.43
N VAL A 118 8.49 -5.30 1.30
CA VAL A 118 8.47 -5.00 2.74
C VAL A 118 9.60 -4.05 3.08
N GLY A 119 9.26 -2.94 3.73
CA GLY A 119 10.18 -1.87 4.08
C GLY A 119 10.33 -0.81 2.98
N PHE A 120 11.03 0.26 3.34
CA PHE A 120 11.37 1.35 2.44
C PHE A 120 12.77 1.83 2.80
N THR A 121 13.69 1.77 1.83
CA THR A 121 15.11 2.08 2.06
C THR A 121 15.63 3.20 1.16
N ASP A 122 15.13 3.32 -0.06
CA ASP A 122 15.60 4.29 -1.04
C ASP A 122 14.43 4.78 -1.90
N GLU A 123 14.41 6.08 -2.17
CA GLU A 123 13.36 6.76 -2.93
C GLU A 123 13.38 6.43 -4.40
N VAL A 124 14.56 6.36 -5.01
CA VAL A 124 14.71 6.20 -6.46
C VAL A 124 14.16 4.84 -6.94
N PRO A 125 14.62 3.68 -6.42
CA PRO A 125 14.11 2.40 -6.86
C PRO A 125 12.65 2.20 -6.45
N TYR A 126 12.20 2.79 -5.33
CA TYR A 126 10.79 2.74 -4.93
C TYR A 126 9.90 3.50 -5.92
N ARG A 127 10.27 4.74 -6.28
CA ARG A 127 9.55 5.54 -7.27
C ARG A 127 9.54 4.85 -8.64
N THR A 128 10.68 4.37 -9.12
CA THR A 128 10.79 3.68 -10.41
C THR A 128 9.89 2.44 -10.46
N LEU A 129 9.82 1.67 -9.36
CA LEU A 129 8.89 0.53 -9.26
C LEU A 129 7.43 0.98 -9.43
N LEU A 130 6.99 2.01 -8.70
CA LEU A 130 5.61 2.50 -8.80
C LEU A 130 5.30 3.06 -10.20
N GLU A 131 6.22 3.84 -10.77
CA GLU A 131 6.09 4.39 -12.12
C GLU A 131 6.08 3.31 -13.20
N SER A 132 6.74 2.17 -12.99
CA SER A 132 6.67 1.03 -13.91
C SER A 132 5.32 0.30 -13.85
N PHE A 133 4.64 0.34 -12.71
CA PHE A 133 3.35 -0.31 -12.52
C PHE A 133 2.17 0.46 -13.13
N VAL A 134 2.26 1.80 -13.19
CA VAL A 134 1.22 2.66 -13.76
C VAL A 134 1.33 2.87 -15.28
N ARG A 135 2.33 2.27 -15.93
CA ARG A 135 2.57 2.38 -17.37
C ARG A 135 1.69 1.44 -18.20
#